data_AF-A0A956D1G1-F1
#
_entry.id   AF-A0A956D1G1-F1
#
_cell.length_a   1.000
_cell.length_b   1.000
_cell.length_c   1.000
_cell.angle_alpha   90.00
_cell.angle_beta   90.00
_cell.angle_gamma   90.00
#
_symmetry.space_group_name_H-M   'P 1'
#
loop_
_entity.id
_entity.type
_entity.pdbx_description
1 polymer ?
#
loop_
_entity_poly.entity_id
_entity_poly.type
_entity_poly.pdbx_seq_one_letter_code
_entity_poly.pdbx_strand_id
1 'polypeptide(L)'
;MKRRRLAIALHAVSTSPAMPRWPEYVARVQASRHDHDRWNAPGAALTARLLDVVHAARPALGPAPVATDLVTALASFVDDYSVPPPRELFEVPLALRLLEALVDQRGLTVDQQLALALDLRGELFPAVLALHTATRVLARGRDSRLHPGFALGLDERLERGRAIAPFDPSDARGGDPLGDTYHFWANVAAGLYSAHEGRLRGPAVAALFLAGPALMTGVRERLFDNYLFFGSHARVDRLGLATGRACARAIRPDRAPG
;
A
#
# COMPACT_ATOMS: atom_id res chain seq x y z
N MET A 1 2.44 -8.59 -25.90
CA MET A 1 3.00 -7.58 -24.96
C MET A 1 2.57 -7.75 -23.50
N LYS A 2 1.27 -7.87 -23.17
CA LYS A 2 0.76 -7.94 -21.78
C LYS A 2 1.33 -9.08 -20.91
N ARG A 3 1.44 -10.31 -21.44
CA ARG A 3 2.02 -11.47 -20.72
C ARG A 3 3.51 -11.31 -20.38
N ARG A 4 4.26 -10.57 -21.21
CA ARG A 4 5.69 -10.31 -21.02
C ARG A 4 5.95 -9.37 -19.84
N ARG A 5 5.11 -8.34 -19.66
CA ARG A 5 5.22 -7.39 -18.53
C ARG A 5 4.97 -8.07 -17.18
N LEU A 6 3.96 -8.94 -17.09
CA LEU A 6 3.67 -9.69 -15.87
C LEU A 6 4.80 -10.66 -15.49
N ALA A 7 5.34 -11.39 -16.46
CA ALA A 7 6.47 -12.29 -16.23
C ALA A 7 7.73 -11.56 -15.75
N ILE A 8 8.00 -10.37 -16.31
CA ILE A 8 9.12 -9.53 -15.89
C ILE A 8 8.92 -9.00 -14.47
N ALA A 9 7.70 -8.56 -14.12
CA ALA A 9 7.38 -8.15 -12.75
C ALA A 9 7.65 -9.30 -11.77
N LEU A 10 7.10 -10.49 -12.02
CA LEU A 10 7.30 -11.66 -11.16
C LEU A 10 8.79 -12.04 -11.01
N HIS A 11 9.56 -12.00 -12.11
CA HIS A 11 10.99 -12.27 -12.08
C HIS A 11 11.76 -11.22 -11.27
N ALA A 12 11.46 -9.94 -11.46
CA ALA A 12 12.16 -8.88 -10.75
C ALA A 12 11.85 -8.84 -9.24
N VAL A 13 10.61 -9.16 -8.84
CA VAL A 13 10.31 -9.39 -7.42
C VAL A 13 11.22 -10.52 -6.90
N SER A 14 11.33 -11.63 -7.65
CA SER A 14 12.09 -12.83 -7.29
C SER A 14 13.59 -12.62 -7.09
N THR A 15 14.16 -11.60 -7.75
CA THR A 15 15.59 -11.29 -7.75
C THR A 15 15.93 -10.02 -6.98
N SER A 16 14.98 -9.42 -6.27
CA SER A 16 15.21 -8.22 -5.45
C SER A 16 16.35 -8.46 -4.44
N PRO A 17 17.28 -7.51 -4.24
CA PRO A 17 18.33 -7.64 -3.24
C PRO A 17 17.76 -7.53 -1.81
N ALA A 18 18.37 -8.23 -0.86
CA ALA A 18 18.04 -8.09 0.56
C ALA A 18 18.25 -6.65 1.04
N MET A 19 17.50 -6.21 2.06
CA MET A 19 17.73 -4.90 2.66
C MET A 19 19.01 -4.95 3.51
N PRO A 20 20.08 -4.19 3.16
CA PRO A 20 21.42 -4.40 3.71
C PRO A 20 21.58 -4.05 5.20
N ARG A 21 20.60 -3.39 5.83
CA ARG A 21 20.64 -2.95 7.25
C ARG A 21 19.38 -3.35 8.01
N TRP A 22 18.92 -4.58 7.82
CA TRP A 22 17.65 -4.99 8.38
C TRP A 22 17.56 -5.17 9.88
N PRO A 23 18.50 -5.87 10.55
CA PRO A 23 18.42 -6.03 11.99
C PRO A 23 18.30 -4.66 12.69
N GLU A 24 18.99 -3.67 12.13
CA GLU A 24 18.90 -2.28 12.58
C GLU A 24 17.53 -1.64 12.29
N TYR A 25 16.97 -1.81 11.09
CA TYR A 25 15.61 -1.34 10.79
C TYR A 25 14.58 -1.94 11.77
N VAL A 26 14.63 -3.26 12.01
CA VAL A 26 13.71 -3.95 12.93
C VAL A 26 13.85 -3.42 14.34
N ALA A 27 15.08 -3.34 14.86
CA ALA A 27 15.32 -2.85 16.20
C ALA A 27 14.75 -1.43 16.38
N ARG A 28 14.90 -0.58 15.37
CA ARG A 28 14.39 0.80 15.42
C ARG A 28 12.87 0.88 15.27
N VAL A 29 12.26 0.09 14.39
CA VAL A 29 10.79 0.00 14.29
C VAL A 29 10.17 -0.56 15.57
N GLN A 30 10.81 -1.53 16.21
CA GLN A 30 10.38 -2.07 17.49
C GLN A 30 10.55 -1.05 18.63
N ALA A 31 11.63 -0.28 18.64
CA ALA A 31 11.81 0.81 19.59
C ALA A 31 10.76 1.91 19.40
N SER A 32 10.50 2.31 18.15
CA SER A 32 9.53 3.36 17.84
C SER A 32 8.08 2.93 18.08
N ARG A 33 7.78 1.63 18.08
CA ARG A 33 6.44 1.12 18.43
C ARG A 33 5.95 1.56 19.80
N HIS A 34 6.86 1.71 20.76
CA HIS A 34 6.52 2.22 22.09
C HIS A 34 6.23 3.73 22.10
N ASP A 35 6.73 4.47 21.11
CA ASP A 35 6.51 5.91 20.96
C ASP A 35 5.12 6.24 20.38
N HIS A 36 4.37 5.24 19.90
CA HIS A 36 3.05 5.44 19.30
C HIS A 36 1.93 5.20 20.31
N ASP A 37 1.51 6.27 21.00
CA ASP A 37 0.33 6.26 21.88
C ASP A 37 -0.98 5.98 21.13
N ARG A 38 -0.95 5.99 19.79
CA ARG A 38 -2.12 5.97 18.93
C ARG A 38 -2.05 4.85 17.90
N TRP A 39 -3.15 4.12 17.77
CA TRP A 39 -3.27 2.94 16.90
C TRP A 39 -4.44 3.11 15.93
N ASN A 40 -4.32 2.48 14.76
CA ASN A 40 -5.48 2.29 13.88
C ASN A 40 -6.51 1.39 14.57
N ALA A 41 -7.80 1.64 14.31
CA ALA A 41 -8.85 0.74 14.77
C ALA A 41 -8.68 -0.67 14.17
N PRO A 42 -9.14 -1.73 14.86
CA PRO A 42 -9.05 -3.08 14.35
C PRO A 42 -10.19 -3.43 13.38
N GLY A 43 -9.89 -4.27 12.38
CA GLY A 43 -10.86 -4.98 11.56
C GLY A 43 -12.03 -4.14 11.06
N ALA A 44 -13.27 -4.56 11.38
CA ALA A 44 -14.47 -3.90 10.90
C ALA A 44 -14.63 -2.44 11.38
N ALA A 45 -14.10 -2.10 12.55
CA ALA A 45 -14.15 -0.72 13.05
C ALA A 45 -13.27 0.21 12.20
N LEU A 46 -12.15 -0.29 11.67
CA LEU A 46 -11.33 0.45 10.71
C LEU A 46 -12.08 0.75 9.43
N THR A 47 -12.72 -0.28 8.86
CA THR A 47 -13.51 -0.14 7.64
C THR A 47 -14.65 0.85 7.84
N ALA A 48 -15.35 0.81 8.98
CA ALA A 48 -16.42 1.76 9.30
C ALA A 48 -15.92 3.21 9.31
N ARG A 49 -14.80 3.51 10.00
CA ARG A 49 -14.23 4.87 10.03
C ARG A 49 -13.83 5.38 8.64
N LEU A 50 -13.27 4.51 7.82
CA LEU A 50 -12.92 4.88 6.43
C LEU A 50 -14.17 5.13 5.58
N LEU A 51 -15.25 4.37 5.80
CA LEU A 51 -16.53 4.64 5.14
C LEU A 51 -17.13 5.96 5.60
N ASP A 52 -17.03 6.32 6.87
CA ASP A 52 -17.49 7.63 7.36
C ASP A 52 -16.76 8.78 6.65
N VAL A 53 -15.44 8.67 6.48
CA VAL A 53 -14.64 9.64 5.71
C VAL A 53 -15.11 9.72 4.25
N VAL A 54 -15.31 8.57 3.60
CA VAL A 54 -15.80 8.52 2.21
C VAL A 54 -17.20 9.11 2.09
N HIS A 55 -18.10 8.83 3.03
CA HIS A 55 -19.47 9.37 3.03
C HIS A 55 -19.50 10.87 3.29
N ALA A 56 -18.64 11.37 4.17
CA ALA A 56 -18.51 12.79 4.45
C ALA A 56 -17.97 13.56 3.23
N ALA A 57 -16.91 13.05 2.61
CA ALA A 57 -16.27 13.70 1.46
C ALA A 57 -17.07 13.54 0.15
N ARG A 58 -17.91 12.51 0.04
CA ARG A 58 -18.65 12.14 -1.18
C ARG A 58 -17.79 12.19 -2.47
N PRO A 59 -16.59 11.56 -2.46
CA PRO A 59 -15.67 11.71 -3.57
C PRO A 59 -16.22 11.03 -4.82
N ALA A 60 -15.90 11.58 -5.99
CA ALA A 60 -15.98 10.78 -7.20
C ALA A 60 -14.96 9.63 -7.12
N LEU A 61 -15.26 8.49 -7.73
CA LEU A 61 -14.30 7.39 -7.72
C LEU A 61 -13.02 7.73 -8.50
N GLY A 62 -13.13 8.51 -9.58
CA GLY A 62 -12.02 8.75 -10.52
C GLY A 62 -11.88 7.63 -11.57
N PRO A 63 -11.03 7.83 -12.60
CA PRO A 63 -10.85 6.87 -13.67
C PRO A 63 -10.13 5.61 -13.17
N ALA A 64 -10.62 4.43 -13.57
CA ALA A 64 -9.93 3.19 -13.30
C ALA A 64 -8.69 3.04 -14.20
N PRO A 65 -7.52 2.69 -13.63
CA PRO A 65 -6.29 2.51 -14.41
C PRO A 65 -6.31 1.23 -15.25
N VAL A 66 -5.35 1.05 -16.15
CA VAL A 66 -5.23 -0.23 -16.88
C VAL A 66 -4.80 -1.34 -15.90
N ALA A 67 -5.54 -2.45 -15.83
CA ALA A 67 -5.30 -3.56 -14.90
C ALA A 67 -3.83 -4.00 -14.79
N THR A 68 -3.13 -4.13 -15.93
CA THR A 68 -1.72 -4.57 -15.93
C THR A 68 -0.79 -3.55 -15.31
N ASP A 69 -1.08 -2.27 -15.53
CA ASP A 69 -0.25 -1.19 -15.01
C ASP A 69 -0.54 -1.01 -13.52
N LEU A 70 -1.80 -1.16 -13.09
CA LEU A 70 -2.15 -1.20 -11.67
C LEU A 70 -1.47 -2.34 -10.93
N VAL A 71 -1.52 -3.58 -11.46
CA VAL A 71 -0.81 -4.72 -10.87
C VAL A 71 0.69 -4.44 -10.81
N THR A 72 1.25 -3.86 -11.86
CA THR A 72 2.66 -3.49 -11.90
C THR A 72 3.00 -2.40 -10.89
N ALA A 73 2.10 -1.46 -10.58
CA ALA A 73 2.34 -0.37 -9.63
C ALA A 73 2.18 -0.81 -8.16
N LEU A 74 1.21 -1.68 -7.88
CA LEU A 74 0.83 -2.09 -6.54
C LEU A 74 1.58 -3.32 -6.03
N ALA A 75 2.15 -4.14 -6.93
CA ALA A 75 2.93 -5.29 -6.52
C ALA A 75 4.12 -4.83 -5.66
N SER A 76 4.26 -5.38 -4.46
CA SER A 76 5.43 -5.10 -3.62
C SER A 76 6.70 -5.32 -4.46
N PHE A 77 7.70 -4.45 -4.33
CA PHE A 77 8.99 -4.50 -5.06
C PHE A 77 9.02 -3.97 -6.51
N VAL A 78 8.08 -3.11 -6.94
CA VAL A 78 8.18 -2.44 -8.27
C VAL A 78 9.49 -1.70 -8.48
N ASP A 79 10.10 -1.21 -7.39
CA ASP A 79 11.39 -0.55 -7.32
C ASP A 79 12.54 -1.45 -7.78
N ASP A 80 12.39 -2.77 -7.70
CA ASP A 80 13.38 -3.75 -8.16
C ASP A 80 13.15 -4.17 -9.63
N TYR A 81 12.13 -3.63 -10.30
CA TYR A 81 11.80 -4.00 -11.68
C TYR A 81 12.81 -3.43 -12.66
N SER A 82 13.31 -4.26 -13.57
CA SER A 82 14.15 -3.80 -14.69
C SER A 82 13.35 -3.00 -15.74
N VAL A 83 12.02 -2.99 -15.66
CA VAL A 83 11.14 -2.22 -16.54
C VAL A 83 10.79 -0.84 -15.96
N PRO A 84 10.54 0.16 -16.82
CA PRO A 84 10.02 1.45 -16.38
C PRO A 84 8.70 1.26 -15.62
N PRO A 85 8.55 1.90 -14.45
CA PRO A 85 7.28 1.88 -13.72
C PRO A 85 6.19 2.64 -14.49
N PRO A 86 4.91 2.30 -14.31
CA PRO A 86 3.78 3.04 -14.89
C PRO A 86 3.63 4.41 -14.21
N ARG A 87 4.40 5.39 -14.67
CA ARG A 87 4.58 6.72 -14.03
C ARG A 87 3.27 7.45 -13.79
N GLU A 88 2.29 7.23 -14.64
CA GLU A 88 0.97 7.86 -14.58
C GLU A 88 0.20 7.46 -13.31
N LEU A 89 0.49 6.29 -12.72
CA LEU A 89 -0.20 5.78 -11.53
C LEU A 89 0.41 6.24 -10.21
N PHE A 90 1.61 6.82 -10.24
CA PHE A 90 2.31 7.26 -9.03
C PHE A 90 2.07 8.73 -8.70
N GLU A 91 1.46 9.51 -9.61
CA GLU A 91 1.16 10.95 -9.47
C GLU A 91 2.17 11.69 -8.57
N VAL A 92 3.45 11.66 -8.96
CA VAL A 92 4.60 12.04 -8.11
C VAL A 92 4.39 13.37 -7.34
N PRO A 93 3.90 14.46 -7.96
CA PRO A 93 3.68 15.71 -7.23
C PRO A 93 2.66 15.58 -6.08
N LEU A 94 1.59 14.79 -6.28
CA LEU A 94 0.58 14.55 -5.25
C LEU A 94 1.16 13.67 -4.13
N ALA A 95 1.88 12.61 -4.48
CA ALA A 95 2.50 11.73 -3.50
C ALA A 95 3.54 12.46 -2.63
N LEU A 96 4.33 13.38 -3.19
CA LEU A 96 5.27 14.22 -2.43
C LEU A 96 4.53 15.18 -1.50
N ARG A 97 3.50 15.90 -1.99
CA ARG A 97 2.69 16.79 -1.16
C ARG A 97 2.03 16.05 0.00
N LEU A 98 1.50 14.86 -0.27
CA LEU A 98 0.89 14.01 0.74
C LEU A 98 1.95 13.48 1.73
N LEU A 99 3.12 13.08 1.26
CA LEU A 99 4.23 12.66 2.11
C LEU A 99 4.61 13.76 3.11
N GLU A 100 4.80 14.99 2.66
CA GLU A 100 5.11 16.11 3.56
C GLU A 100 3.97 16.37 4.55
N ALA A 101 2.72 16.41 4.06
CA ALA A 101 1.56 16.63 4.93
C ALA A 101 1.32 15.50 5.96
N LEU A 102 1.69 14.27 5.62
CA LEU A 102 1.71 13.14 6.56
C LEU A 102 2.79 13.38 7.61
N VAL A 103 4.02 13.67 7.20
CA VAL A 103 5.19 13.85 8.09
C VAL A 103 4.98 14.98 9.10
N ASP A 104 4.32 16.06 8.69
CA ASP A 104 3.99 17.19 9.58
C ASP A 104 3.04 16.79 10.73
N GLN A 105 2.26 15.72 10.56
CA GLN A 105 1.24 15.28 11.50
C GLN A 105 1.65 13.94 12.14
N ARG A 106 2.04 13.97 13.41
CA ARG A 106 2.48 12.77 14.13
C ARG A 106 1.33 11.79 14.41
N GLY A 107 1.54 10.50 14.13
CA GLY A 107 0.63 9.42 14.51
C GLY A 107 -0.75 9.44 13.83
N LEU A 108 -0.80 9.77 12.54
CA LEU A 108 -2.04 9.73 11.76
C LEU A 108 -2.54 8.30 11.53
N THR A 109 -3.80 8.06 11.88
CA THR A 109 -4.51 6.82 11.55
C THR A 109 -4.96 6.83 10.09
N VAL A 110 -5.16 5.65 9.49
CA VAL A 110 -5.47 5.51 8.05
C VAL A 110 -6.73 6.27 7.62
N ASP A 111 -7.73 6.43 8.49
CA ASP A 111 -8.90 7.27 8.24
C ASP A 111 -8.54 8.75 8.09
N GLN A 112 -7.63 9.24 8.95
CA GLN A 112 -7.12 10.61 8.84
C GLN A 112 -6.22 10.79 7.61
N GLN A 113 -5.41 9.79 7.28
CA GLN A 113 -4.60 9.78 6.06
C GLN A 113 -5.50 9.87 4.81
N LEU A 114 -6.63 9.14 4.80
CA LEU A 114 -7.60 9.21 3.71
C LEU A 114 -8.28 10.58 3.61
N ALA A 115 -8.71 11.14 4.74
CA ALA A 115 -9.31 12.47 4.75
C ALA A 115 -8.36 13.51 4.13
N LEU A 116 -7.10 13.51 4.55
CA LEU A 116 -6.06 14.38 4.01
C LEU A 116 -5.84 14.17 2.50
N ALA A 117 -5.78 12.92 2.04
CA ALA A 117 -5.57 12.63 0.62
C ALA A 117 -6.78 13.06 -0.23
N LEU A 118 -8.00 12.92 0.30
CA LEU A 118 -9.22 13.37 -0.36
C LEU A 118 -9.30 14.90 -0.42
N ASP A 119 -8.89 15.61 0.64
CA ASP A 119 -8.81 17.08 0.63
C ASP A 119 -7.85 17.60 -0.45
N LEU A 120 -6.79 16.86 -0.76
CA LEU A 120 -5.79 17.23 -1.76
C LEU A 120 -6.20 16.91 -3.21
N ARG A 121 -6.99 15.85 -3.44
CA ARG A 121 -7.24 15.31 -4.80
C ARG A 121 -8.72 15.19 -5.19
N GLY A 122 -9.65 15.12 -4.24
CA GLY A 122 -11.10 15.03 -4.43
C GLY A 122 -11.64 13.70 -4.97
N GLU A 123 -10.79 12.88 -5.59
CA GLU A 123 -11.15 11.58 -6.17
C GLU A 123 -10.57 10.43 -5.35
N LEU A 124 -11.39 9.40 -5.05
CA LEU A 124 -10.98 8.33 -4.15
C LEU A 124 -9.83 7.48 -4.71
N PHE A 125 -9.94 7.04 -5.96
CA PHE A 125 -8.97 6.10 -6.53
C PHE A 125 -7.57 6.73 -6.63
N PRO A 126 -7.41 7.94 -7.20
CA PRO A 126 -6.15 8.67 -7.17
C PRO A 126 -5.63 8.96 -5.76
N ALA A 127 -6.50 9.35 -4.81
CA ALA A 127 -6.10 9.60 -3.42
C ALA A 127 -5.49 8.34 -2.77
N VAL A 128 -6.08 7.17 -2.99
CA VAL A 128 -5.57 5.88 -2.47
C VAL A 128 -4.25 5.48 -3.15
N LEU A 129 -4.09 5.73 -4.46
CA LEU A 129 -2.81 5.48 -5.14
C LEU A 129 -1.70 6.41 -4.64
N ALA A 130 -2.02 7.67 -4.35
CA ALA A 130 -1.10 8.61 -3.76
C ALA A 130 -0.71 8.19 -2.33
N LEU A 131 -1.66 7.74 -1.51
CA LEU A 131 -1.40 7.19 -0.18
C LEU A 131 -0.49 5.98 -0.23
N HIS A 132 -0.77 5.03 -1.13
CA HIS A 132 0.12 3.88 -1.36
C HIS A 132 1.52 4.35 -1.70
N THR A 133 1.66 5.30 -2.63
CA THR A 133 2.97 5.80 -3.08
C THR A 133 3.72 6.51 -1.95
N ALA A 134 3.10 7.45 -1.26
CA ALA A 134 3.70 8.22 -0.17
C ALA A 134 4.17 7.30 0.97
N THR A 135 3.30 6.38 1.41
CA THR A 135 3.63 5.44 2.51
C THR A 135 4.64 4.39 2.08
N ARG A 136 4.65 3.99 0.81
CA ARG A 136 5.68 3.12 0.24
C ARG A 136 7.05 3.79 0.22
N VAL A 137 7.12 5.09 -0.07
CA VAL A 137 8.38 5.86 0.00
C VAL A 137 8.94 5.85 1.42
N LEU A 138 8.09 6.02 2.45
CA LEU A 138 8.51 5.86 3.85
C LEU A 138 8.96 4.42 4.17
N ALA A 139 8.22 3.42 3.70
CA ALA A 139 8.49 2.01 3.97
C ALA A 139 9.69 1.45 3.20
N ARG A 140 10.12 2.06 2.09
CA ARG A 140 11.16 1.50 1.21
C ARG A 140 12.24 2.48 0.80
N GLY A 141 11.90 3.74 0.53
CA GLY A 141 12.84 4.79 0.09
C GLY A 141 13.64 4.44 -1.18
N ARG A 142 13.07 3.58 -2.04
CA ARG A 142 13.78 2.95 -3.17
C ARG A 142 13.19 3.29 -4.54
N ASP A 143 12.18 4.16 -4.58
CA ASP A 143 11.49 4.54 -5.81
C ASP A 143 12.19 5.73 -6.54
N SER A 144 13.53 5.83 -6.43
CA SER A 144 14.33 6.93 -7.03
C SER A 144 14.22 7.01 -8.56
N ARG A 145 13.85 5.90 -9.22
CA ARG A 145 13.57 5.83 -10.66
C ARG A 145 12.31 6.59 -11.07
N LEU A 146 11.38 6.81 -10.13
CA LEU A 146 10.20 7.65 -10.31
C LEU A 146 10.55 9.12 -10.05
N HIS A 147 11.24 9.41 -8.95
CA HIS A 147 11.63 10.76 -8.58
C HIS A 147 12.80 10.75 -7.57
N PRO A 148 13.78 11.66 -7.68
CA PRO A 148 14.89 11.75 -6.71
C PRO A 148 14.43 11.93 -5.27
N GLY A 149 13.34 12.69 -5.04
CA GLY A 149 12.74 12.90 -3.72
C GLY A 149 12.10 11.65 -3.08
N PHE A 150 12.10 10.50 -3.77
CA PHE A 150 11.69 9.21 -3.19
C PHE A 150 12.87 8.39 -2.67
N ALA A 151 14.10 8.88 -2.85
CA ALA A 151 15.31 8.26 -2.31
C ALA A 151 15.51 8.73 -0.86
N LEU A 152 14.90 8.03 0.10
CA LEU A 152 15.04 8.34 1.52
C LEU A 152 16.02 7.38 2.20
N GLY A 153 16.93 7.93 3.01
CA GLY A 153 17.83 7.14 3.84
C GLY A 153 17.10 6.38 4.94
N LEU A 154 17.74 5.37 5.54
CA LEU A 154 17.13 4.57 6.63
C LEU A 154 16.73 5.44 7.83
N ASP A 155 17.61 6.34 8.27
CA ASP A 155 17.35 7.23 9.42
C ASP A 155 16.17 8.15 9.15
N GLU A 156 16.13 8.76 7.96
CA GLU A 156 15.07 9.66 7.53
C GLU A 156 13.73 8.93 7.42
N ARG A 157 13.71 7.72 6.85
CA ARG A 157 12.49 6.89 6.77
C ARG A 157 11.91 6.58 8.13
N LEU A 158 12.76 6.28 9.11
CA LEU A 158 12.33 5.94 10.46
C LEU A 158 11.82 7.16 11.21
N GLU A 159 12.49 8.30 11.08
CA GLU A 159 12.04 9.54 11.71
C GLU A 159 10.71 10.02 11.11
N ARG A 160 10.64 10.12 9.78
CA ARG A 160 9.41 10.48 9.06
C ARG A 160 8.30 9.44 9.26
N GLY A 161 8.67 8.17 9.43
CA GLY A 161 7.74 7.07 9.64
C GLY A 161 6.93 7.17 10.94
N ARG A 162 7.42 7.93 11.94
CA ARG A 162 6.69 8.22 13.19
C ARG A 162 5.36 8.95 12.96
N ALA A 163 5.18 9.55 11.78
CA ALA A 163 3.92 10.14 11.36
C ALA A 163 2.78 9.13 11.16
N ILE A 164 3.08 7.85 11.00
CA ILE A 164 2.09 6.83 10.67
C ILE A 164 1.72 6.05 11.93
N ALA A 165 0.44 6.03 12.29
CA ALA A 165 -0.03 5.20 13.39
C ALA A 165 0.11 3.71 13.02
N PRO A 166 0.60 2.85 13.93
CA PRO A 166 0.60 1.41 13.74
C PRO A 166 -0.81 0.82 13.65
N PHE A 167 -0.94 -0.27 12.90
CA PHE A 167 -2.16 -1.10 12.92
C PHE A 167 -2.32 -1.80 14.26
N ASP A 168 -3.57 -1.93 14.73
CA ASP A 168 -3.90 -2.67 15.95
C ASP A 168 -3.15 -4.01 16.02
N PRO A 169 -2.62 -4.44 17.19
CA PRO A 169 -1.85 -5.67 17.30
C PRO A 169 -2.60 -6.91 16.80
N SER A 170 -3.94 -6.91 16.87
CA SER A 170 -4.78 -7.99 16.35
C SER A 170 -4.70 -8.11 14.82
N ASP A 171 -4.43 -7.03 14.09
CA ASP A 171 -4.28 -7.04 12.65
C ASP A 171 -2.81 -7.15 12.22
N ALA A 172 -1.91 -6.41 12.88
CA ALA A 172 -0.50 -6.33 12.54
C ALA A 172 0.34 -7.54 12.99
N ARG A 173 -0.09 -8.30 14.01
CA ARG A 173 0.61 -9.47 14.58
C ARG A 173 2.13 -9.25 14.78
N GLY A 174 2.53 -8.09 15.30
CA GLY A 174 3.95 -7.76 15.49
C GLY A 174 4.69 -7.28 14.23
N GLY A 175 3.97 -6.93 13.15
CA GLY A 175 4.48 -6.50 11.85
C GLY A 175 5.21 -5.15 11.78
N ASP A 176 5.57 -4.75 10.57
CA ASP A 176 6.25 -3.50 10.23
C ASP A 176 5.19 -2.41 10.00
N PRO A 177 4.99 -1.39 10.87
CA PRO A 177 3.93 -0.39 10.71
C PRO A 177 3.95 0.35 9.36
N LEU A 178 5.14 0.67 8.85
CA LEU A 178 5.29 1.32 7.55
C LEU A 178 4.97 0.33 6.43
N GLY A 179 5.47 -0.91 6.58
CA GLY A 179 5.15 -2.03 5.71
C GLY A 179 3.65 -2.29 5.59
N ASP A 180 2.99 -2.49 6.73
CA ASP A 180 1.56 -2.73 6.87
C ASP A 180 0.75 -1.62 6.21
N THR A 181 1.14 -0.35 6.39
CA THR A 181 0.39 0.79 5.84
C THR A 181 0.44 0.86 4.31
N TYR A 182 1.61 0.71 3.68
CA TYR A 182 1.64 0.77 2.22
C TYR A 182 0.98 -0.47 1.58
N HIS A 183 1.07 -1.63 2.25
CA HIS A 183 0.37 -2.86 1.89
C HIS A 183 -1.16 -2.69 1.99
N PHE A 184 -1.63 -2.08 3.08
CA PHE A 184 -3.04 -1.76 3.26
C PHE A 184 -3.56 -0.92 2.09
N TRP A 185 -2.91 0.20 1.80
CA TRP A 185 -3.33 1.10 0.71
C TRP A 185 -3.25 0.45 -0.67
N ALA A 186 -2.24 -0.39 -0.92
CA ALA A 186 -2.17 -1.18 -2.15
C ALA A 186 -3.40 -2.07 -2.32
N ASN A 187 -3.81 -2.76 -1.25
CA ASN A 187 -4.96 -3.64 -1.29
C ASN A 187 -6.30 -2.89 -1.30
N VAL A 188 -6.38 -1.69 -0.70
CA VAL A 188 -7.54 -0.79 -0.87
C VAL A 188 -7.69 -0.43 -2.35
N ALA A 189 -6.62 -0.03 -3.05
CA ALA A 189 -6.66 0.26 -4.49
C ALA A 189 -7.10 -0.98 -5.31
N ALA A 190 -6.56 -2.16 -5.01
CA ALA A 190 -6.97 -3.40 -5.66
C ALA A 190 -8.46 -3.73 -5.39
N GLY A 191 -8.94 -3.46 -4.18
CA GLY A 191 -10.33 -3.62 -3.76
C GLY A 191 -11.26 -2.72 -4.55
N LEU A 192 -10.95 -1.42 -4.62
CA LEU A 192 -11.65 -0.44 -5.42
C LEU A 192 -11.72 -0.87 -6.89
N TYR A 193 -10.59 -1.30 -7.45
CA TYR A 193 -10.51 -1.75 -8.84
C TYR A 193 -11.41 -2.94 -9.11
N SER A 194 -11.32 -3.95 -8.25
CA SER A 194 -12.09 -5.20 -8.40
C SER A 194 -13.60 -4.95 -8.36
N ALA A 195 -14.04 -4.05 -7.48
CA ALA A 195 -15.43 -3.64 -7.41
C ALA A 195 -15.82 -2.80 -8.63
N HIS A 196 -14.96 -1.89 -9.09
CA HIS A 196 -15.25 -1.02 -10.22
C HIS A 196 -15.42 -1.77 -11.54
N GLU A 197 -14.39 -2.51 -11.96
CA GLU A 197 -14.36 -3.12 -13.29
C GLU A 197 -15.25 -4.37 -13.41
N GLY A 198 -15.58 -5.03 -12.30
CA GLY A 198 -16.42 -6.25 -12.27
C GLY A 198 -15.88 -7.46 -13.04
N ARG A 199 -14.78 -7.29 -13.80
CA ARG A 199 -14.23 -8.27 -14.75
C ARG A 199 -13.00 -9.00 -14.23
N LEU A 200 -12.29 -8.43 -13.27
CA LEU A 200 -11.31 -9.18 -12.50
C LEU A 200 -12.05 -10.02 -11.48
N ARG A 201 -12.30 -11.29 -11.83
CA ARG A 201 -12.85 -12.28 -10.89
C ARG A 201 -12.01 -12.20 -9.62
N GLY A 202 -12.65 -11.82 -8.50
CA GLY A 202 -12.02 -11.60 -7.20
C GLY A 202 -10.94 -12.64 -6.82
N PRO A 203 -11.07 -13.94 -7.19
CA PRO A 203 -10.04 -14.95 -6.97
C PRO A 203 -8.71 -14.71 -7.69
N ALA A 204 -8.68 -14.15 -8.91
CA ALA A 204 -7.43 -13.97 -9.66
C ALA A 204 -6.61 -12.76 -9.18
N VAL A 205 -7.28 -11.68 -8.78
CA VAL A 205 -6.64 -10.52 -8.13
C VAL A 205 -6.22 -10.89 -6.71
N ALA A 206 -7.09 -11.57 -5.96
CA ALA A 206 -6.72 -12.11 -4.67
C ALA A 206 -5.53 -13.08 -4.79
N ALA A 207 -5.48 -13.95 -5.81
CA ALA A 207 -4.33 -14.81 -6.05
C ALA A 207 -3.07 -14.00 -6.39
N LEU A 208 -3.13 -12.98 -7.24
CA LEU A 208 -1.95 -12.16 -7.58
C LEU A 208 -1.41 -11.36 -6.38
N PHE A 209 -2.29 -10.74 -5.59
CA PHE A 209 -1.89 -9.92 -4.44
C PHE A 209 -1.59 -10.76 -3.17
N LEU A 210 -2.30 -11.87 -2.94
CA LEU A 210 -2.08 -12.73 -1.76
C LEU A 210 -1.04 -13.84 -2.01
N ALA A 211 -0.94 -14.38 -3.23
CA ALA A 211 0.06 -15.40 -3.55
C ALA A 211 1.41 -14.79 -3.96
N GLY A 212 1.45 -13.51 -4.36
CA GLY A 212 2.70 -12.79 -4.66
C GLY A 212 3.72 -12.90 -3.51
N PRO A 213 3.37 -12.46 -2.28
CA PRO A 213 4.24 -12.62 -1.10
C PRO A 213 4.64 -14.08 -0.84
N ALA A 214 3.72 -15.03 -0.95
CA ALA A 214 3.99 -16.45 -0.67
C ALA A 214 4.92 -17.12 -1.70
N LEU A 215 4.69 -16.88 -3.00
CA LEU A 215 5.56 -17.33 -4.08
C LEU A 215 6.96 -16.74 -3.93
N MET A 216 7.01 -15.49 -3.50
CA MET A 216 8.24 -14.76 -3.28
C MET A 216 9.05 -15.29 -2.11
N THR A 217 8.41 -15.53 -0.97
CA THR A 217 9.02 -16.22 0.16
C THR A 217 9.61 -17.55 -0.30
N GLY A 218 8.84 -18.35 -1.04
CA GLY A 218 9.30 -19.62 -1.60
C GLY A 218 10.51 -19.50 -2.53
N VAL A 219 10.56 -18.49 -3.40
CA VAL A 219 11.70 -18.29 -4.31
C VAL A 219 12.94 -17.79 -3.56
N ARG A 220 12.83 -16.77 -2.71
CA ARG A 220 14.01 -16.20 -2.04
C ARG A 220 14.61 -17.12 -0.99
N GLU A 221 13.76 -17.80 -0.21
CA GLU A 221 14.24 -18.76 0.79
C GLU A 221 14.85 -20.00 0.17
N ARG A 222 14.28 -20.52 -0.94
CA ARG A 222 14.75 -21.80 -1.51
C ARG A 222 15.81 -21.66 -2.60
N LEU A 223 15.81 -20.55 -3.36
CA LEU A 223 16.72 -20.38 -4.49
C LEU A 223 17.88 -19.43 -4.20
N PHE A 224 17.71 -18.50 -3.26
CA PHE A 224 18.71 -17.44 -3.01
C PHE A 224 19.23 -17.43 -1.56
N ASP A 225 18.82 -18.40 -0.73
CA ASP A 225 19.14 -18.51 0.70
C ASP A 225 18.97 -17.16 1.45
N ASN A 226 18.00 -16.37 0.98
CA ASN A 226 17.71 -15.02 1.43
C ASN A 226 16.33 -15.05 2.07
N TYR A 227 16.29 -15.07 3.40
CA TYR A 227 15.03 -15.04 4.14
C TYR A 227 14.23 -13.77 3.79
N LEU A 228 13.01 -13.95 3.28
CA LEU A 228 12.10 -12.85 3.01
C LEU A 228 11.50 -12.39 4.33
N PHE A 229 11.61 -11.10 4.59
CA PHE A 229 11.37 -10.51 5.90
C PHE A 229 9.97 -10.57 6.46
N PHE A 230 10.00 -10.44 7.78
CA PHE A 230 8.96 -10.49 8.79
C PHE A 230 7.69 -9.68 8.50
N GLY A 231 6.58 -10.25 9.00
CA GLY A 231 5.24 -9.71 8.94
C GLY A 231 4.43 -10.39 7.84
N SER A 232 3.61 -11.37 8.20
CA SER A 232 2.53 -11.76 7.29
C SER A 232 1.56 -10.58 7.20
N HIS A 233 1.75 -9.72 6.20
CA HIS A 233 0.82 -8.62 5.91
C HIS A 233 -0.57 -9.13 5.51
N ALA A 234 -0.75 -10.45 5.36
CA ALA A 234 -1.98 -11.08 4.90
C ALA A 234 -3.26 -10.65 5.64
N ARG A 235 -3.19 -10.31 6.93
CA ARG A 235 -4.35 -9.74 7.64
C ARG A 235 -4.67 -8.33 7.16
N VAL A 236 -3.67 -7.47 7.13
CA VAL A 236 -3.77 -6.09 6.65
C VAL A 236 -4.11 -6.02 5.16
N ASP A 237 -3.54 -6.91 4.33
CA ASP A 237 -3.86 -7.06 2.91
C ASP A 237 -5.34 -7.41 2.70
N ARG A 238 -5.84 -8.42 3.43
CA ARG A 238 -7.27 -8.81 3.37
C ARG A 238 -8.18 -7.69 3.84
N LEU A 239 -7.80 -7.02 4.92
CA LEU A 239 -8.55 -5.88 5.46
C LEU A 239 -8.60 -4.73 4.46
N GLY A 240 -7.48 -4.39 3.83
CA GLY A 240 -7.39 -3.38 2.76
C GLY A 240 -8.26 -3.74 1.57
N LEU A 241 -8.18 -4.99 1.09
CA LEU A 241 -8.99 -5.48 -0.04
C LEU A 241 -10.49 -5.40 0.26
N ALA A 242 -10.91 -5.85 1.44
CA ALA A 242 -12.30 -5.78 1.89
C ALA A 242 -12.77 -4.32 2.00
N THR A 243 -11.94 -3.45 2.56
CA THR A 243 -12.21 -2.02 2.74
C THR A 243 -12.35 -1.31 1.39
N GLY A 244 -11.43 -1.51 0.45
CA GLY A 244 -11.53 -0.93 -0.89
C GLY A 244 -12.81 -1.35 -1.61
N ARG A 245 -13.22 -2.63 -1.49
CA ARG A 245 -14.51 -3.09 -2.04
C ARG A 245 -15.70 -2.45 -1.35
N ALA A 246 -15.64 -2.18 -0.05
CA ALA A 246 -16.68 -1.48 0.68
C ALA A 246 -16.80 -0.03 0.22
N CYS A 247 -15.69 0.72 0.15
CA CYS A 247 -15.68 2.11 -0.31
C CYS A 247 -16.19 2.25 -1.76
N ALA A 248 -15.77 1.38 -2.68
CA ALA A 248 -16.28 1.41 -4.06
C ALA A 248 -17.79 1.15 -4.15
N ARG A 249 -18.35 0.36 -3.22
CA ARG A 249 -19.80 0.13 -3.15
C ARG A 249 -20.52 1.34 -2.56
N ALA A 250 -19.95 1.96 -1.53
CA ALA A 250 -20.51 3.15 -0.89
C ALA A 250 -20.63 4.36 -1.82
N ILE A 251 -19.71 4.49 -2.81
CA ILE A 251 -19.69 5.60 -3.76
C ILE A 251 -20.55 5.32 -5.00
N ARG A 252 -21.00 4.08 -5.19
CA ARG A 252 -21.89 3.74 -6.30
C ARG A 252 -23.33 4.01 -5.87
N PRO A 253 -24.00 5.01 -6.47
CA PRO A 253 -25.45 5.07 -6.37
C PRO A 253 -25.99 3.90 -7.20
N ASP A 254 -26.70 2.99 -6.53
CA ASP A 254 -27.52 1.94 -7.13
C ASP A 254 -26.83 0.99 -8.14
N ARG A 255 -26.32 -0.13 -7.61
CA ARG A 255 -26.64 -1.40 -8.26
C ARG A 255 -27.68 -2.09 -7.39
N ALA A 256 -28.94 -2.05 -7.83
CA ALA A 256 -29.93 -3.02 -7.42
C ALA A 256 -29.31 -4.43 -7.51
N PRO A 257 -29.63 -5.34 -6.57
CA PRO A 257 -29.15 -6.71 -6.64
C PRO A 257 -29.60 -7.32 -7.97
N GLY A 258 -28.62 -7.68 -8.80
CA GLY A 258 -28.80 -8.53 -9.96
C GLY A 258 -28.40 -9.95 -9.63
#